data_AF-A0A2D5BMD4-F1
#
_entry.id   AF-A0A2D5BMD4-F1
#
_cell.length_a   1.000
_cell.length_b   1.000
_cell.length_c   1.000
_cell.angle_alpha   90.00
_cell.angle_beta   90.00
_cell.angle_gamma   90.00
#
_symmetry.space_group_name_H-M   'P 1'
#
loop_
_entity.id
_entity.type
_entity.pdbx_description
1 polymer ?
#
loop_
_entity_poly.entity_id
_entity_poly.type
_entity_poly.pdbx_seq_one_letter_code
_entity_poly.pdbx_strand_id
1 'polypeptide(L)'
;MIVAVVAETNSAAVAARLGSLAGPPWAGHVTAEVRLDTLADPDVAIAALSGAGVPVLATCRRLQDGGAWRGTEDGRRALLQAAFDANVEAIDVEVDVLADLPFARGDRVVASFHDFHATPDGLDETIARAFDEGAGRVKVATRANDLTDLLRLRRVVDSAAHPDRVTAFALGPVGIASRILFRRMGADRVYAHATDAGGRELAPGLPALADLAGLYYADATLSAPIAGFGVLGDRATDSIGPTVFNRIFRGRGVPAIYVPITASSTIGLREAMRLLGIRGLSVTIPHKEAALTLADDVHDLATRIGAANTLVFEEGRLRAFNTDYHGVLEPVRDARMASQARAGEAVVLGAGGAARAAAAALSDLGLKTRICSRTADRAIAAASALGVEAGPVPTEPPAVLVNATPVGGLRDPDGIPVPASALGPGQVVLEMNYLPADTPLLRAAREAGGVAIDGAAMFSVQARHQLHHFWAGLPDLKGEIEETVRWAIEQRASS
;
A
#
# COMPACT_ATOMS: atom_id res chain seq x y z
N MET A 1 -6.31 -4.43 -19.38
CA MET A 1 -5.41 -5.60 -19.56
C MET A 1 -4.20 -5.46 -18.65
N ILE A 2 -3.55 -6.55 -18.20
CA ILE A 2 -2.25 -6.43 -17.51
C ILE A 2 -1.14 -6.37 -18.55
N VAL A 3 -0.20 -5.44 -18.40
CA VAL A 3 1.05 -5.40 -19.15
C VAL A 3 2.16 -5.96 -18.27
N ALA A 4 2.65 -7.13 -18.66
CA ALA A 4 3.74 -7.83 -18.01
C ALA A 4 5.08 -7.35 -18.59
N VAL A 5 5.82 -6.55 -17.83
CA VAL A 5 7.13 -6.02 -18.26
C VAL A 5 8.17 -7.14 -18.21
N VAL A 6 8.75 -7.42 -19.37
CA VAL A 6 9.81 -8.41 -19.62
C VAL A 6 11.10 -7.65 -19.93
N ALA A 7 12.01 -7.61 -18.97
CA ALA A 7 13.28 -6.89 -18.98
C ALA A 7 14.49 -7.84 -18.85
N GLU A 8 14.39 -9.02 -19.47
CA GLU A 8 15.48 -9.99 -19.54
C GLU A 8 16.62 -9.44 -20.41
N THR A 9 17.84 -9.98 -20.26
CA THR A 9 19.05 -9.46 -20.93
C THR A 9 19.43 -10.21 -22.21
N ASN A 10 18.79 -11.36 -22.48
CA ASN A 10 19.07 -12.17 -23.66
C ASN A 10 17.79 -12.79 -24.25
N SER A 11 17.84 -13.11 -25.54
CA SER A 11 16.69 -13.55 -26.33
C SER A 11 16.11 -14.90 -25.87
N ALA A 12 16.93 -15.82 -25.35
CA ALA A 12 16.46 -17.11 -24.84
C ALA A 12 15.62 -16.94 -23.56
N ALA A 13 16.05 -16.05 -22.65
CA ALA A 13 15.29 -15.72 -21.45
C ALA A 13 13.98 -14.99 -21.77
N VAL A 14 13.99 -14.08 -22.76
CA VAL A 14 12.75 -13.47 -23.28
C VAL A 14 11.79 -14.54 -23.80
N ALA A 15 12.26 -15.44 -24.67
CA ALA A 15 11.42 -16.51 -25.23
C ALA A 15 10.82 -17.41 -24.14
N ALA A 16 11.61 -17.80 -23.14
CA ALA A 16 11.13 -18.57 -22.00
C ALA A 16 10.04 -17.83 -21.21
N ARG A 17 10.23 -16.52 -20.97
CA ARG A 17 9.26 -15.69 -20.26
C ARG A 17 7.96 -15.54 -21.06
N LEU A 18 8.05 -15.26 -22.36
CA LEU A 18 6.89 -15.17 -23.23
C LEU A 18 6.11 -16.50 -23.28
N GLY A 19 6.81 -17.64 -23.36
CA GLY A 19 6.18 -18.96 -23.28
C GLY A 19 5.42 -19.19 -21.96
N SER A 20 5.95 -18.70 -20.84
CA SER A 20 5.24 -18.75 -19.55
C SER A 20 4.00 -17.85 -19.53
N LEU A 21 4.07 -16.66 -20.13
CA LEU A 21 2.93 -15.71 -20.20
C LEU A 21 1.85 -16.15 -21.20
N ALA A 22 2.22 -16.95 -22.20
CA ALA A 22 1.28 -17.57 -23.14
C ALA A 22 0.50 -18.75 -22.54
N GLY A 23 0.92 -19.26 -21.38
CA GLY A 23 0.25 -20.36 -20.67
C GLY A 23 -0.67 -19.89 -19.53
N PRO A 24 -1.51 -20.78 -18.98
CA PRO A 24 -2.28 -20.49 -17.76
C PRO A 24 -1.36 -20.14 -16.58
N PRO A 25 -1.77 -19.23 -15.68
CA PRO A 25 -3.05 -18.52 -15.64
C PRO A 25 -3.09 -17.22 -16.48
N TRP A 26 -2.05 -16.92 -17.27
CA TRP A 26 -1.86 -15.61 -17.90
C TRP A 26 -2.43 -15.51 -19.32
N ALA A 27 -2.56 -16.65 -20.01
CA ALA A 27 -3.08 -16.74 -21.36
C ALA A 27 -4.38 -15.94 -21.55
N GLY A 28 -4.39 -14.98 -22.47
CA GLY A 28 -5.56 -14.13 -22.77
C GLY A 28 -5.81 -12.98 -21.79
N HIS A 29 -5.01 -12.85 -20.72
CA HIS A 29 -5.19 -11.82 -19.68
C HIS A 29 -4.05 -10.78 -19.66
N VAL A 30 -2.93 -11.07 -20.32
CA VAL A 30 -1.72 -10.24 -20.32
C VAL A 30 -1.26 -9.88 -21.74
N THR A 31 -0.68 -8.69 -21.88
CA THR A 31 0.25 -8.32 -22.97
C THR A 31 1.66 -8.31 -22.38
N ALA A 32 2.65 -8.85 -23.08
CA ALA A 32 4.05 -8.75 -22.68
C ALA A 32 4.68 -7.45 -23.21
N GLU A 33 5.19 -6.58 -22.33
CA GLU A 33 6.03 -5.44 -22.73
C GLU A 33 7.49 -5.90 -22.76
N VAL A 34 8.04 -6.12 -23.96
CA VAL A 34 9.43 -6.54 -24.13
C VAL A 34 10.33 -5.30 -24.22
N ARG A 35 11.26 -5.19 -23.27
CA ARG A 35 12.26 -4.12 -23.22
C ARG A 35 13.44 -4.45 -24.11
N LEU A 36 13.41 -4.00 -25.35
CA LEU A 36 14.50 -4.17 -26.32
C LEU A 36 15.78 -3.50 -25.84
N ASP A 37 15.65 -2.41 -25.08
CA ASP A 37 16.78 -1.65 -24.55
C ASP A 37 17.59 -2.39 -23.47
N THR A 38 17.09 -3.49 -22.92
CA THR A 38 17.83 -4.32 -21.95
C THR A 38 18.59 -5.49 -22.59
N LEU A 39 18.34 -5.77 -23.87
CA LEU A 39 18.90 -6.92 -24.57
C LEU A 39 20.31 -6.65 -25.08
N ALA A 40 21.17 -7.66 -25.00
CA ALA A 40 22.48 -7.63 -25.65
C ALA A 40 22.37 -7.67 -27.18
N ASP A 41 21.38 -8.39 -27.72
CA ASP A 41 21.13 -8.54 -29.16
C ASP A 41 19.61 -8.44 -29.44
N PRO A 42 19.07 -7.22 -29.59
CA PRO A 42 17.64 -7.00 -29.76
C PRO A 42 17.11 -7.48 -31.12
N ASP A 43 17.92 -7.48 -32.18
CA ASP A 43 17.51 -7.90 -33.52
C ASP A 43 17.12 -9.38 -33.56
N VAL A 44 17.91 -10.23 -32.88
CA VAL A 44 17.60 -11.67 -32.74
C VAL A 44 16.29 -11.89 -31.97
N ALA A 45 16.04 -11.09 -30.93
CA ALA A 45 14.80 -11.22 -30.14
C ALA A 45 13.56 -10.81 -30.96
N ILE A 46 13.65 -9.73 -31.75
CA ILE A 46 12.54 -9.23 -32.58
C ILE A 46 12.00 -10.30 -33.52
N ALA A 47 12.87 -11.07 -34.16
CA ALA A 47 12.49 -12.14 -35.08
C ALA A 47 11.60 -13.23 -34.43
N ALA A 48 11.66 -13.38 -33.11
CA ALA A 48 10.90 -14.38 -32.37
C ALA A 48 9.59 -13.85 -31.74
N LEU A 49 9.33 -12.53 -31.77
CA LEU A 49 8.20 -11.93 -31.04
C LEU A 49 6.83 -12.28 -31.65
N SER A 50 6.73 -12.40 -32.97
CA SER A 50 5.47 -12.59 -33.70
C SER A 50 4.81 -13.96 -33.46
N GLY A 51 5.58 -14.95 -33.00
CA GLY A 51 5.15 -16.31 -32.71
C GLY A 51 5.01 -16.63 -31.21
N ALA A 52 5.10 -15.62 -30.34
CA ALA A 52 5.24 -15.80 -28.89
C ALA A 52 4.00 -16.41 -28.19
N GLY A 53 2.84 -16.48 -28.86
CA GLY A 53 1.59 -16.99 -28.28
C GLY A 53 0.94 -16.05 -27.25
N VAL A 54 1.53 -14.87 -27.02
CA VAL A 54 1.04 -13.79 -26.18
C VAL A 54 1.17 -12.47 -26.95
N PRO A 55 0.22 -11.53 -26.83
CA PRO A 55 0.36 -10.23 -27.46
C PRO A 55 1.60 -9.48 -26.94
N VAL A 56 2.34 -8.80 -27.83
CA VAL A 56 3.62 -8.14 -27.50
C VAL A 56 3.55 -6.64 -27.74
N LEU A 57 3.89 -5.87 -26.72
CA LEU A 57 4.24 -4.45 -26.79
C LEU A 57 5.77 -4.32 -26.82
N ALA A 58 6.35 -3.89 -27.93
CA ALA A 58 7.80 -3.71 -28.02
C ALA A 58 8.19 -2.28 -27.57
N THR A 59 9.19 -2.17 -26.68
CA THR A 59 9.67 -0.89 -26.15
C THR A 59 11.19 -0.83 -26.24
N CYS A 60 11.73 0.26 -26.78
CA CYS A 60 13.16 0.56 -26.71
C CYS A 60 13.35 1.93 -26.03
N ARG A 61 13.47 1.90 -24.70
CA ARG A 61 13.43 3.11 -23.85
C ARG A 61 14.79 3.80 -23.79
N ARG A 62 14.82 5.13 -23.97
CA ARG A 62 16.03 5.97 -23.84
C ARG A 62 16.45 6.10 -22.36
N LEU A 63 17.73 6.38 -22.10
CA LEU A 63 18.24 6.58 -20.73
C LEU A 63 17.49 7.68 -19.96
N GLN A 64 17.21 8.81 -20.62
CA GLN A 64 16.53 9.95 -19.99
C GLN A 64 15.07 9.64 -19.59
N ASP A 65 14.44 8.65 -20.23
CA ASP A 65 13.08 8.20 -19.95
C ASP A 65 13.06 6.94 -19.06
N GLY A 66 14.14 6.65 -18.34
CA GLY A 66 14.26 5.51 -17.43
C GLY A 66 14.58 4.18 -18.12
N GLY A 67 15.13 4.24 -19.33
CA GLY A 67 15.56 3.09 -20.12
C GLY A 67 17.01 2.71 -19.97
N ALA A 68 17.45 1.75 -20.79
CA ALA A 68 18.83 1.28 -20.86
C ALA A 68 19.48 1.48 -22.25
N TRP A 69 18.77 2.10 -23.21
CA TRP A 69 19.30 2.29 -24.56
C TRP A 69 20.46 3.28 -24.60
N ARG A 70 21.59 2.86 -25.15
CA ARG A 70 22.83 3.65 -25.27
C ARG A 70 23.28 3.92 -26.71
N GLY A 71 22.55 3.40 -27.70
CA GLY A 71 22.87 3.60 -29.12
C GLY A 71 22.37 4.95 -29.66
N THR A 72 22.46 5.12 -30.98
CA THR A 72 21.93 6.31 -31.66
C THR A 72 20.40 6.30 -31.70
N GLU A 73 19.80 7.47 -31.90
CA GLU A 73 18.36 7.58 -32.10
C GLU A 73 17.92 6.85 -33.38
N ASP A 74 18.65 6.99 -34.49
CA ASP A 74 18.36 6.26 -35.73
C ASP A 74 18.37 4.73 -35.52
N GLY A 75 19.33 4.21 -34.75
CA GLY A 75 19.38 2.79 -34.41
C GLY A 75 18.18 2.35 -33.57
N ARG A 76 17.76 3.18 -32.62
CA ARG A 76 16.57 2.94 -31.79
C ARG A 76 15.30 2.89 -32.64
N ARG A 77 15.15 3.82 -33.58
CA ARG A 77 14.02 3.90 -34.52
C ARG A 77 13.99 2.70 -35.45
N ALA A 78 15.15 2.26 -35.93
CA ALA A 78 15.26 1.05 -36.74
C ALA A 78 14.78 -0.20 -35.99
N LEU A 79 15.11 -0.34 -34.69
CA LEU A 79 14.60 -1.44 -33.86
C LEU A 79 13.07 -1.39 -33.68
N LEU A 80 12.52 -0.22 -33.44
CA LEU A 80 11.07 -0.04 -33.31
C LEU A 80 10.33 -0.32 -34.63
N GLN A 81 10.90 0.12 -35.76
CA GLN A 81 10.40 -0.21 -37.10
C GLN A 81 10.44 -1.72 -37.33
N ALA A 82 11.57 -2.38 -37.06
CA ALA A 82 11.71 -3.83 -37.21
C ALA A 82 10.69 -4.59 -36.35
N ALA A 83 10.46 -4.16 -35.12
CA ALA A 83 9.42 -4.73 -34.26
C ALA A 83 8.01 -4.51 -34.83
N PHE A 84 7.72 -3.32 -35.35
CA PHE A 84 6.46 -3.00 -35.99
C PHE A 84 6.20 -3.87 -37.23
N ASP A 85 7.22 -4.06 -38.07
CA ASP A 85 7.17 -4.90 -39.28
C ASP A 85 7.07 -6.39 -38.96
N ALA A 86 7.63 -6.81 -37.82
CA ALA A 86 7.43 -8.14 -37.25
C ALA A 86 6.00 -8.37 -36.72
N ASN A 87 5.07 -7.45 -36.92
CA ASN A 87 3.66 -7.59 -36.58
C ASN A 87 3.37 -7.84 -35.08
N VAL A 88 4.15 -7.21 -34.19
CA VAL A 88 3.79 -7.13 -32.76
C VAL A 88 2.48 -6.37 -32.55
N GLU A 89 1.82 -6.55 -31.39
CA GLU A 89 0.55 -5.87 -31.07
C GLU A 89 0.70 -4.35 -31.14
N ALA A 90 1.74 -3.82 -30.51
CA ALA A 90 2.05 -2.41 -30.53
C ALA A 90 3.53 -2.12 -30.26
N ILE A 91 3.95 -0.90 -30.58
CA ILE A 91 5.22 -0.32 -30.16
C ILE A 91 4.98 0.84 -29.18
N ASP A 92 5.87 1.01 -28.21
CA ASP A 92 5.88 2.16 -27.29
C ASP A 92 6.96 3.17 -27.75
N VAL A 93 6.53 4.40 -28.00
CA VAL A 93 7.36 5.50 -28.53
C VAL A 93 7.18 6.72 -27.63
N GLU A 94 8.27 7.40 -27.29
CA GLU A 94 8.20 8.63 -26.50
C GLU A 94 7.53 9.77 -27.30
N VAL A 95 6.65 10.52 -26.62
CA VAL A 95 5.78 11.53 -27.23
C VAL A 95 6.54 12.66 -27.93
N ASP A 96 7.76 12.98 -27.49
CA ASP A 96 8.58 14.07 -28.04
C ASP A 96 9.21 13.74 -29.40
N VAL A 97 9.20 12.46 -29.80
CA VAL A 97 9.78 11.97 -31.06
C VAL A 97 8.76 11.21 -31.92
N LEU A 98 7.48 11.21 -31.51
CA LEU A 98 6.40 10.50 -32.19
C LEU A 98 6.16 11.01 -33.63
N ALA A 99 6.22 12.33 -33.83
CA ALA A 99 6.12 12.96 -35.13
C ALA A 99 7.16 12.41 -36.14
N ASP A 100 8.34 12.01 -35.67
CA ASP A 100 9.44 11.54 -36.52
C ASP A 100 9.31 10.07 -36.97
N LEU A 101 8.29 9.34 -36.50
CA LEU A 101 7.98 7.97 -36.91
C LEU A 101 6.70 7.89 -37.76
N PRO A 102 6.61 8.56 -38.92
CA PRO A 102 5.38 8.65 -39.69
C PRO A 102 4.86 7.30 -40.22
N PHE A 103 5.73 6.27 -40.25
CA PHE A 103 5.36 4.92 -40.68
C PHE A 103 4.44 4.18 -39.70
N ALA A 104 4.44 4.59 -38.42
CA ALA A 104 3.66 3.93 -37.38
C ALA A 104 2.61 4.91 -36.85
N ARG A 105 1.33 4.64 -37.16
CA ARG A 105 0.16 5.41 -36.70
C ARG A 105 -0.98 4.45 -36.36
N GLY A 106 -1.91 4.92 -35.52
CA GLY A 106 -3.11 4.19 -35.12
C GLY A 106 -2.90 3.24 -33.95
N ASP A 107 -3.80 2.27 -33.79
CA ASP A 107 -3.96 1.45 -32.58
C ASP A 107 -2.72 0.61 -32.18
N ARG A 108 -1.74 0.45 -33.08
CA ARG A 108 -0.46 -0.24 -32.84
C ARG A 108 0.64 0.67 -32.29
N VAL A 109 0.33 1.92 -31.96
CA VAL A 109 1.30 2.88 -31.39
C VAL A 109 0.81 3.39 -30.04
N VAL A 110 1.64 3.17 -29.03
CA VAL A 110 1.50 3.75 -27.69
C VAL A 110 2.48 4.91 -27.58
N ALA A 111 1.97 6.14 -27.48
CA ALA A 111 2.80 7.29 -27.18
C ALA A 111 3.00 7.39 -25.67
N SER A 112 4.25 7.51 -25.20
CA SER A 112 4.54 7.56 -23.77
C SER A 112 5.25 8.83 -23.33
N PHE A 113 4.92 9.26 -22.11
CA PHE A 113 5.54 10.38 -21.42
C PHE A 113 5.96 9.96 -20.01
N HIS A 114 7.19 10.31 -19.63
CA HIS A 114 7.74 9.96 -18.33
C HIS A 114 8.30 11.21 -17.64
N ASP A 115 7.98 11.39 -16.37
CA ASP A 115 8.62 12.39 -15.50
C ASP A 115 8.94 11.75 -14.14
N PHE A 116 10.23 11.69 -13.81
CA PHE A 116 10.72 11.03 -12.59
C PHE A 116 10.77 11.95 -11.37
N HIS A 117 10.45 13.23 -11.54
CA HIS A 117 10.61 14.28 -10.53
C HIS A 117 9.27 14.84 -10.04
N ALA A 118 8.31 15.04 -10.94
CA ALA A 118 7.01 15.60 -10.62
C ALA A 118 5.87 15.01 -11.46
N THR A 119 4.64 15.43 -11.14
CA THR A 119 3.48 15.33 -12.02
C THR A 119 3.21 16.73 -12.56
N PRO A 120 3.75 17.07 -13.75
CA PRO A 120 3.71 18.44 -14.26
C PRO A 120 2.29 18.87 -14.63
N ASP A 121 2.10 20.19 -14.77
CA ASP A 121 0.93 20.75 -15.44
C ASP A 121 1.07 20.56 -16.98
N GLY A 122 -0.01 20.75 -17.75
CA GLY A 122 0.00 20.61 -19.22
C GLY A 122 0.04 19.16 -19.74
N LEU A 123 -0.24 18.18 -18.88
CA LEU A 123 -0.34 16.77 -19.29
C LEU A 123 -1.53 16.54 -20.24
N ASP A 124 -2.59 17.32 -20.12
CA ASP A 124 -3.74 17.34 -21.03
C ASP A 124 -3.33 17.73 -22.46
N GLU A 125 -2.53 18.79 -22.61
CA GLU A 125 -1.95 19.19 -23.90
C GLU A 125 -1.03 18.11 -24.47
N THR A 126 -0.23 17.48 -23.60
CA THR A 126 0.68 16.39 -23.99
C THR A 126 -0.09 15.18 -24.52
N ILE A 127 -1.18 14.80 -23.86
CA ILE A 127 -2.05 13.70 -24.30
C ILE A 127 -2.76 14.05 -25.61
N ALA A 128 -3.30 15.26 -25.73
CA ALA A 128 -3.97 15.72 -26.94
C ALA A 128 -3.01 15.68 -28.14
N ARG A 129 -1.82 16.26 -27.99
CA ARG A 129 -0.77 16.24 -29.03
C ARG A 129 -0.43 14.82 -29.47
N ALA A 130 -0.29 13.88 -28.53
CA ALA A 130 0.02 12.49 -28.87
C ALA A 130 -1.04 11.84 -29.77
N PHE A 131 -2.32 12.11 -29.52
CA PHE A 131 -3.41 11.64 -30.38
C PHE A 131 -3.44 12.37 -31.74
N ASP A 132 -3.20 13.68 -31.77
CA ASP A 132 -3.14 14.46 -33.02
C ASP A 132 -1.98 14.01 -33.92
N GLU A 133 -0.86 13.61 -33.32
CA GLU A 133 0.27 12.99 -34.02
C GLU A 133 0.02 11.52 -34.40
N GLY A 134 -1.16 10.99 -34.08
CA GLY A 134 -1.69 9.71 -34.56
C GLY A 134 -1.30 8.49 -33.73
N ALA A 135 -1.01 8.67 -32.44
CA ALA A 135 -0.96 7.56 -31.50
C ALA A 135 -2.35 6.93 -31.33
N GLY A 136 -2.40 5.60 -31.23
CA GLY A 136 -3.64 4.89 -30.91
C GLY A 136 -3.95 4.91 -29.42
N ARG A 137 -2.92 5.00 -28.57
CA ARG A 137 -3.01 4.99 -27.11
C ARG A 137 -1.94 5.92 -26.52
N VAL A 138 -2.18 6.40 -25.31
CA VAL A 138 -1.22 7.26 -24.58
C VAL A 138 -0.91 6.66 -23.21
N LYS A 139 0.37 6.69 -22.82
CA LYS A 139 0.90 6.22 -21.55
C LYS A 139 1.59 7.36 -20.81
N VAL A 140 1.16 7.65 -19.59
CA VAL A 140 1.74 8.72 -18.76
C VAL A 140 2.24 8.13 -17.45
N ALA A 141 3.52 8.33 -17.15
CA ALA A 141 4.17 7.85 -15.94
C ALA A 141 4.93 8.98 -15.25
N THR A 142 4.36 9.57 -14.20
CA THR A 142 4.90 10.76 -13.53
C THR A 142 5.21 10.51 -12.06
N ARG A 143 6.07 11.28 -11.41
CA ARG A 143 6.33 11.14 -9.97
C ARG A 143 5.24 11.85 -9.16
N ALA A 144 4.60 11.12 -8.24
CA ALA A 144 3.74 11.74 -7.23
C ALA A 144 4.52 11.98 -5.94
N ASN A 145 4.45 13.20 -5.42
CA ASN A 145 5.04 13.61 -4.16
C ASN A 145 3.98 13.71 -3.04
N ASP A 146 2.74 13.98 -3.40
CA ASP A 146 1.59 14.00 -2.49
C ASP A 146 0.29 13.55 -3.18
N LEU A 147 -0.81 13.56 -2.42
CA LEU A 147 -2.12 13.16 -2.94
C LEU A 147 -2.62 14.10 -4.05
N THR A 148 -2.25 15.38 -4.04
CA THR A 148 -2.71 16.34 -5.05
C THR A 148 -2.15 16.04 -6.43
N ASP A 149 -0.93 15.51 -6.50
CA ASP A 149 -0.36 14.99 -7.75
C ASP A 149 -1.18 13.82 -8.31
N LEU A 150 -1.62 12.89 -7.45
CA LEU A 150 -2.51 11.80 -7.87
C LEU A 150 -3.85 12.32 -8.40
N LEU A 151 -4.42 13.35 -7.76
CA LEU A 151 -5.65 13.99 -8.21
C LEU A 151 -5.46 14.67 -9.56
N ARG A 152 -4.34 15.39 -9.75
CA ARG A 152 -3.99 16.03 -11.03
C ARG A 152 -3.92 14.97 -12.12
N LEU A 153 -3.15 13.91 -11.89
CA LEU A 153 -2.99 12.82 -12.85
C LEU A 153 -4.32 12.15 -13.19
N ARG A 154 -5.19 11.93 -12.20
CA ARG A 154 -6.50 11.33 -12.43
C ARG A 154 -7.40 12.22 -13.27
N ARG A 155 -7.48 13.52 -12.94
CA ARG A 155 -8.31 14.48 -13.65
C ARG A 155 -7.90 14.61 -15.11
N VAL A 156 -6.60 14.60 -15.39
CA VAL A 156 -6.07 14.63 -16.75
C VAL A 156 -6.56 13.45 -17.59
N VAL A 157 -6.59 12.24 -17.00
CA VAL A 157 -7.17 11.06 -17.67
C VAL A 157 -8.67 11.25 -17.90
N ASP A 158 -9.41 11.71 -16.89
CA ASP A 158 -10.86 11.93 -16.98
C ASP A 158 -11.25 12.98 -18.03
N SER A 159 -10.40 13.98 -18.26
CA SER A 159 -10.63 15.06 -19.22
C SER A 159 -10.14 14.75 -20.64
N ALA A 160 -9.41 13.65 -20.85
CA ALA A 160 -8.88 13.31 -22.17
C ALA A 160 -10.02 13.02 -23.17
N ALA A 161 -9.81 13.32 -24.45
CA ALA A 161 -10.79 13.05 -25.51
C ALA A 161 -11.10 11.54 -25.68
N HIS A 162 -10.10 10.69 -25.39
CA HIS A 162 -10.19 9.23 -25.45
C HIS A 162 -9.70 8.60 -24.14
N PRO A 163 -10.45 8.76 -23.02
CA PRO A 163 -9.98 8.35 -21.69
C PRO A 163 -9.76 6.84 -21.60
N ASP A 164 -10.51 6.05 -22.37
CA ASP A 164 -10.39 4.59 -22.51
C ASP A 164 -9.11 4.14 -23.24
N ARG A 165 -8.39 5.08 -23.87
CA ARG A 165 -7.13 4.86 -24.58
C ARG A 165 -5.93 5.48 -23.86
N VAL A 166 -6.14 6.03 -22.66
CA VAL A 166 -5.08 6.59 -21.82
C VAL A 166 -4.79 5.65 -20.66
N THR A 167 -3.52 5.32 -20.47
CA THR A 167 -3.01 4.70 -19.24
C THR A 167 -2.15 5.71 -18.51
N ALA A 168 -2.55 6.12 -17.30
CA ALA A 168 -1.72 6.95 -16.46
C ALA A 168 -1.50 6.30 -15.10
N PHE A 169 -0.30 6.47 -14.54
CA PHE A 169 -0.01 6.09 -13.17
C PHE A 169 1.16 6.90 -12.64
N ALA A 170 1.21 7.04 -11.32
CA ALA A 170 2.29 7.71 -10.64
C ALA A 170 3.39 6.75 -10.18
N LEU A 171 4.61 7.24 -10.16
CA LEU A 171 5.82 6.61 -9.66
C LEU A 171 5.99 6.88 -8.16
N GLY A 172 6.68 5.97 -7.48
CA GLY A 172 7.03 6.08 -6.07
C GLY A 172 5.91 5.65 -5.10
N PRO A 173 6.14 5.73 -3.79
CA PRO A 173 5.22 5.17 -2.77
C PRO A 173 3.81 5.76 -2.77
N VAL A 174 3.67 7.04 -3.11
CA VAL A 174 2.37 7.71 -3.26
C VAL A 174 1.63 7.17 -4.49
N GLY A 175 2.38 6.86 -5.56
CA GLY A 175 1.84 6.39 -6.83
C GLY A 175 1.26 4.97 -6.85
N ILE A 176 1.58 4.13 -5.86
CA ILE A 176 1.14 2.73 -5.82
C ILE A 176 -0.39 2.60 -5.93
N ALA A 177 -1.13 3.47 -5.26
CA ALA A 177 -2.59 3.48 -5.32
C ALA A 177 -3.11 3.70 -6.75
N SER A 178 -2.46 4.56 -7.55
CA SER A 178 -2.87 4.80 -8.94
C SER A 178 -2.67 3.57 -9.84
N ARG A 179 -1.56 2.83 -9.64
CA ARG A 179 -1.28 1.60 -10.39
C ARG A 179 -2.34 0.53 -10.17
N ILE A 180 -2.92 0.49 -8.97
CA ILE A 180 -3.94 -0.49 -8.61
C ILE A 180 -5.35 0.03 -8.92
N LEU A 181 -5.68 1.28 -8.60
CA LEU A 181 -7.06 1.74 -8.68
C LEU A 181 -7.44 2.34 -10.03
N PHE A 182 -6.51 2.89 -10.83
CA PHE A 182 -6.90 3.60 -12.07
C PHE A 182 -7.49 2.66 -13.12
N ARG A 183 -7.04 1.40 -13.13
CA ARG A 183 -7.59 0.36 -14.02
C ARG A 183 -9.08 0.12 -13.81
N ARG A 184 -9.54 0.14 -12.56
CA ARG A 184 -10.97 0.09 -12.21
C ARG A 184 -11.73 1.27 -12.81
N MET A 185 -11.07 2.42 -12.87
CA MET A 185 -11.66 3.68 -13.26
C MET A 185 -11.43 3.96 -14.75
N GLY A 186 -11.43 2.91 -15.58
CA GLY A 186 -11.41 3.04 -17.03
C GLY A 186 -10.03 3.19 -17.68
N ALA A 187 -8.92 3.21 -16.91
CA ALA A 187 -7.61 3.15 -17.55
C ALA A 187 -7.45 1.86 -18.36
N ASP A 188 -6.83 1.97 -19.53
CA ASP A 188 -6.71 0.88 -20.49
C ASP A 188 -5.92 -0.32 -19.92
N ARG A 189 -4.77 -0.03 -19.31
CA ARG A 189 -3.80 -1.02 -18.87
C ARG A 189 -3.34 -0.79 -17.43
N VAL A 190 -2.82 -1.86 -16.82
CA VAL A 190 -2.04 -1.82 -15.58
C VAL A 190 -0.71 -2.52 -15.82
N TYR A 191 0.38 -1.99 -15.28
CA TYR A 191 1.72 -2.53 -15.49
C TYR A 191 2.20 -3.31 -14.25
N ALA A 192 2.83 -4.45 -14.48
CA ALA A 192 3.51 -5.26 -13.46
C ALA A 192 4.78 -5.88 -14.07
N HIS A 193 5.80 -6.17 -13.26
CA HIS A 193 6.98 -6.86 -13.76
C HIS A 193 6.79 -8.39 -13.74
N ALA A 194 7.20 -9.04 -14.82
CA ALA A 194 7.27 -10.50 -14.92
C ALA A 194 8.72 -11.03 -14.85
N THR A 195 9.70 -10.13 -14.98
CA THR A 195 11.12 -10.45 -14.79
C THR A 195 11.45 -10.59 -13.32
N ASP A 196 12.17 -11.67 -13.00
CA ASP A 196 12.89 -11.78 -11.73
C ASP A 196 14.14 -10.91 -11.82
N ALA A 197 14.03 -9.71 -11.29
CA ALA A 197 15.11 -8.73 -11.36
C ALA A 197 16.17 -8.93 -10.25
N GLY A 198 16.12 -10.04 -9.49
CA GLY A 198 17.08 -10.31 -8.42
C GLY A 198 17.14 -9.19 -7.38
N GLY A 199 15.98 -8.56 -7.08
CA GLY A 199 15.88 -7.40 -6.19
C GLY A 199 16.13 -6.03 -6.84
N ARG A 200 16.43 -5.94 -8.14
CA ARG A 200 16.54 -4.66 -8.85
C ARG A 200 15.16 -4.11 -9.21
N GLU A 201 14.86 -2.88 -8.79
CA GLU A 201 13.62 -2.21 -9.17
C GLU A 201 13.66 -1.77 -10.64
N LEU A 202 12.73 -2.25 -11.46
CA LEU A 202 12.61 -1.86 -12.88
C LEU A 202 12.01 -0.46 -13.07
N ALA A 203 11.08 -0.08 -12.18
CA ALA A 203 10.54 1.26 -12.08
C ALA A 203 9.95 1.47 -10.67
N PRO A 204 10.07 2.68 -10.08
CA PRO A 204 9.58 2.97 -8.74
C PRO A 204 8.12 2.58 -8.49
N GLY A 205 7.91 1.62 -7.60
CA GLY A 205 6.60 1.12 -7.17
C GLY A 205 5.88 0.21 -8.19
N LEU A 206 6.59 -0.34 -9.18
CA LEU A 206 6.03 -1.34 -10.11
C LEU A 206 5.87 -2.69 -9.39
N PRO A 207 4.65 -3.22 -9.24
CA PRO A 207 4.43 -4.47 -8.51
C PRO A 207 4.86 -5.70 -9.33
N ALA A 208 5.17 -6.80 -8.64
CA ALA A 208 5.34 -8.10 -9.30
C ALA A 208 4.00 -8.57 -9.88
N LEU A 209 4.05 -9.27 -11.01
CA LEU A 209 2.84 -9.82 -11.65
C LEU A 209 2.07 -10.76 -10.72
N ALA A 210 2.81 -11.59 -9.97
CA ALA A 210 2.23 -12.49 -8.98
C ALA A 210 1.57 -11.74 -7.82
N ASP A 211 2.12 -10.62 -7.36
CA ASP A 211 1.50 -9.79 -6.32
C ASP A 211 0.28 -9.05 -6.87
N LEU A 212 0.36 -8.50 -8.07
CA LEU A 212 -0.76 -7.77 -8.66
C LEU A 212 -2.00 -8.67 -8.78
N ALA A 213 -1.86 -9.87 -9.34
CA ALA A 213 -2.95 -10.84 -9.43
C ALA A 213 -3.23 -11.52 -8.07
N GLY A 214 -2.21 -11.94 -7.34
CA GLY A 214 -2.35 -12.72 -6.11
C GLY A 214 -2.80 -11.89 -4.91
N LEU A 215 -2.52 -10.59 -4.84
CA LEU A 215 -2.88 -9.72 -3.71
C LEU A 215 -4.04 -8.80 -4.05
N TYR A 216 -3.99 -8.11 -5.19
CA TYR A 216 -4.94 -7.03 -5.50
C TYR A 216 -6.11 -7.46 -6.39
N TYR A 217 -5.88 -8.37 -7.34
CA TYR A 217 -6.91 -8.78 -8.30
C TYR A 217 -7.13 -10.28 -8.34
N ALA A 218 -8.16 -10.74 -7.63
CA ALA A 218 -8.53 -12.17 -7.57
C ALA A 218 -8.85 -12.81 -8.93
N ASP A 219 -9.21 -12.01 -9.93
CA ASP A 219 -9.48 -12.43 -11.30
C ASP A 219 -8.51 -11.72 -12.25
N ALA A 220 -7.80 -12.48 -13.08
CA ALA A 220 -6.92 -11.98 -14.12
C ALA A 220 -7.65 -11.13 -15.18
N THR A 221 -8.98 -11.23 -15.27
CA THR A 221 -9.81 -10.35 -16.12
C THR A 221 -9.94 -8.93 -15.57
N LEU A 222 -9.61 -8.70 -14.29
CA LEU A 222 -9.66 -7.40 -13.60
C LEU A 222 -11.05 -6.71 -13.67
N SER A 223 -12.13 -7.48 -13.79
CA SER A 223 -13.40 -7.00 -14.37
C SER A 223 -14.48 -6.50 -13.40
N ALA A 224 -14.31 -6.58 -12.08
CA ALA A 224 -15.40 -6.28 -11.12
C ALA A 224 -15.30 -4.89 -10.43
N PRO A 225 -16.43 -4.17 -10.25
CA PRO A 225 -16.51 -2.96 -9.43
C PRO A 225 -16.50 -3.30 -7.93
N ILE A 226 -15.33 -3.63 -7.43
CA ILE A 226 -14.90 -3.84 -6.04
C ILE A 226 -14.74 -2.54 -5.19
N ALA A 227 -15.47 -2.33 -4.09
CA ALA A 227 -15.27 -1.14 -3.24
C ALA A 227 -13.82 -0.92 -2.79
N GLY A 228 -13.33 0.32 -2.87
CA GLY A 228 -11.98 0.67 -2.43
C GLY A 228 -11.89 0.84 -0.92
N PHE A 229 -10.87 0.27 -0.32
CA PHE A 229 -10.43 0.48 1.06
C PHE A 229 -8.92 0.68 1.07
N GLY A 230 -8.35 1.10 2.19
CA GLY A 230 -6.90 1.20 2.27
C GLY A 230 -6.37 1.58 3.63
N VAL A 231 -5.04 1.66 3.71
CA VAL A 231 -4.33 2.18 4.88
C VAL A 231 -3.63 3.49 4.52
N LEU A 232 -3.96 4.54 5.25
CA LEU A 232 -3.34 5.86 5.14
C LEU A 232 -2.17 5.97 6.13
N GLY A 233 -0.99 6.33 5.63
CA GLY A 233 0.21 6.55 6.43
C GLY A 233 1.34 7.20 5.63
N ASP A 234 2.39 7.66 6.30
CA ASP A 234 3.61 8.10 5.63
C ASP A 234 4.42 6.93 5.04
N ARG A 235 4.19 5.72 5.57
CA ARG A 235 4.79 4.44 5.16
C ARG A 235 3.72 3.36 5.02
N ALA A 236 2.62 3.68 4.35
CA ALA A 236 1.49 2.79 4.17
C ALA A 236 1.88 1.45 3.52
N THR A 237 2.92 1.44 2.69
CA THR A 237 3.49 0.25 2.02
C THR A 237 4.11 -0.78 2.98
N ASP A 238 4.47 -0.38 4.20
CA ASP A 238 5.04 -1.28 5.20
C ASP A 238 3.95 -2.06 5.97
N SER A 239 2.69 -1.66 5.81
CA SER A 239 1.56 -2.28 6.49
C SER A 239 1.25 -3.66 5.93
N ILE A 240 0.95 -4.61 6.81
CA ILE A 240 0.35 -5.91 6.45
C ILE A 240 -1.15 -5.79 6.12
N GLY A 241 -1.77 -4.61 6.30
CA GLY A 241 -3.19 -4.37 6.05
C GLY A 241 -3.66 -4.82 4.67
N PRO A 242 -3.02 -4.40 3.56
CA PRO A 242 -3.35 -4.89 2.22
C PRO A 242 -3.38 -6.42 2.13
N THR A 243 -2.39 -7.11 2.70
CA THR A 243 -2.31 -8.58 2.73
C THR A 243 -3.48 -9.20 3.49
N VAL A 244 -3.78 -8.68 4.69
CA VAL A 244 -4.85 -9.20 5.55
C VAL A 244 -6.23 -8.98 4.95
N PHE A 245 -6.57 -7.72 4.65
CA PHE A 245 -7.91 -7.36 4.20
C PHE A 245 -8.24 -7.95 2.82
N ASN A 246 -7.30 -7.93 1.86
CA ASN A 246 -7.57 -8.52 0.54
C ASN A 246 -7.74 -10.05 0.60
N ARG A 247 -6.99 -10.74 1.48
CA ARG A 247 -7.17 -12.19 1.67
C ARG A 247 -8.57 -12.50 2.21
N ILE A 248 -9.02 -11.74 3.22
CA ILE A 248 -10.36 -11.90 3.81
C ILE A 248 -11.45 -11.57 2.77
N PHE A 249 -11.34 -10.43 2.08
CA PHE A 249 -12.31 -10.05 1.07
C PHE A 249 -12.43 -11.11 -0.02
N ARG A 250 -11.30 -11.63 -0.50
CA ARG A 250 -11.30 -12.73 -1.48
C ARG A 250 -11.92 -14.01 -0.94
N GLY A 251 -11.48 -14.47 0.23
CA GLY A 251 -11.98 -15.70 0.85
C GLY A 251 -13.48 -15.67 1.13
N ARG A 252 -14.02 -14.47 1.35
CA ARG A 252 -15.45 -14.22 1.60
C ARG A 252 -16.25 -13.78 0.37
N GLY A 253 -15.63 -13.73 -0.82
CA GLY A 253 -16.28 -13.28 -2.04
C GLY A 253 -16.78 -11.82 -1.99
N VAL A 254 -16.20 -11.01 -1.11
CA VAL A 254 -16.52 -9.58 -1.00
C VAL A 254 -15.88 -8.87 -2.17
N PRO A 255 -16.65 -8.12 -2.97
CA PRO A 255 -16.08 -7.27 -4.01
C PRO A 255 -15.50 -6.02 -3.33
N ALA A 256 -14.37 -6.18 -2.65
CA ALA A 256 -13.59 -5.12 -2.01
C ALA A 256 -12.07 -5.30 -2.21
N ILE A 257 -11.35 -4.18 -2.30
CA ILE A 257 -9.89 -4.13 -2.47
C ILE A 257 -9.34 -3.17 -1.44
N TYR A 258 -8.21 -3.53 -0.86
CA TYR A 258 -7.52 -2.78 0.17
C TYR A 258 -6.12 -2.41 -0.33
N VAL A 259 -5.81 -1.11 -0.41
CA VAL A 259 -4.54 -0.61 -0.95
C VAL A 259 -3.76 0.27 0.02
N PRO A 260 -2.43 0.37 -0.11
CA PRO A 260 -1.66 1.38 0.62
C PRO A 260 -1.90 2.77 0.03
N ILE A 261 -2.21 3.76 0.88
CA ILE A 261 -2.33 5.18 0.55
C ILE A 261 -1.21 5.92 1.28
N THR A 262 -0.07 6.08 0.60
CA THR A 262 1.07 6.81 1.17
C THR A 262 0.86 8.31 1.03
N ALA A 263 0.94 9.06 2.12
CA ALA A 263 0.84 10.51 2.11
C ALA A 263 1.63 11.15 3.26
N SER A 264 2.26 12.29 3.00
CA SER A 264 2.95 13.11 4.01
C SER A 264 2.00 14.04 4.77
N SER A 265 0.83 14.34 4.20
CA SER A 265 -0.24 15.14 4.82
C SER A 265 -1.61 14.61 4.42
N THR A 266 -2.66 15.07 5.11
CA THR A 266 -4.06 14.75 4.78
C THR A 266 -4.68 15.74 3.78
N ILE A 267 -3.89 16.67 3.22
CA ILE A 267 -4.37 17.62 2.22
C ILE A 267 -4.82 16.86 0.98
N GLY A 268 -6.03 17.16 0.50
CA GLY A 268 -6.64 16.48 -0.66
C GLY A 268 -7.18 15.07 -0.36
N LEU A 269 -7.09 14.57 0.88
CA LEU A 269 -7.49 13.19 1.20
C LEU A 269 -8.96 12.89 0.88
N ARG A 270 -9.89 13.77 1.26
CA ARG A 270 -11.32 13.58 0.98
C ARG A 270 -11.60 13.46 -0.52
N GLU A 271 -10.97 14.35 -1.29
CA GLU A 271 -11.10 14.35 -2.74
C GLU A 271 -10.43 13.11 -3.36
N ALA A 272 -9.30 12.65 -2.81
CA ALA A 272 -8.68 11.39 -3.21
C ALA A 272 -9.57 10.20 -2.90
N MET A 273 -10.20 10.14 -1.73
CA MET A 273 -11.14 9.07 -1.40
C MET A 273 -12.30 9.04 -2.40
N ARG A 274 -12.87 10.20 -2.71
CA ARG A 274 -13.95 10.33 -3.70
C ARG A 274 -13.50 9.91 -5.11
N LEU A 275 -12.42 10.48 -5.62
CA LEU A 275 -11.93 10.22 -6.98
C LEU A 275 -11.43 8.79 -7.15
N LEU A 276 -10.81 8.20 -6.14
CA LEU A 276 -10.28 6.83 -6.19
C LEU A 276 -11.32 5.76 -5.81
N GLY A 277 -12.56 6.16 -5.47
CA GLY A 277 -13.61 5.23 -5.05
C GLY A 277 -13.32 4.52 -3.73
N ILE A 278 -12.58 5.15 -2.82
CA ILE A 278 -12.24 4.63 -1.49
C ILE A 278 -13.36 4.97 -0.51
N ARG A 279 -14.00 3.95 0.03
CA ARG A 279 -15.10 4.05 1.00
C ARG A 279 -14.65 3.95 2.45
N GLY A 280 -13.42 3.51 2.70
CA GLY A 280 -12.89 3.48 4.06
C GLY A 280 -11.38 3.40 4.12
N LEU A 281 -10.81 3.96 5.17
CA LEU A 281 -9.37 3.95 5.42
C LEU A 281 -9.10 3.54 6.86
N SER A 282 -8.19 2.59 7.05
CA SER A 282 -7.42 2.52 8.28
C SER A 282 -6.41 3.67 8.27
N VAL A 283 -6.19 4.31 9.41
CA VAL A 283 -5.29 5.46 9.52
C VAL A 283 -4.19 5.11 10.52
N THR A 284 -2.95 5.17 10.07
CA THR A 284 -1.76 4.95 10.91
C THR A 284 -0.96 6.24 11.10
N ILE A 285 0.21 6.12 11.73
CA ILE A 285 1.14 7.24 11.95
C ILE A 285 1.44 7.94 10.61
N PRO A 286 1.52 9.29 10.58
CA PRO A 286 1.27 10.25 11.67
C PRO A 286 -0.16 10.82 11.69
N HIS A 287 -1.09 10.27 10.92
CA HIS A 287 -2.32 10.98 10.50
C HIS A 287 -3.52 10.85 11.44
N LYS A 288 -3.43 10.10 12.55
CA LYS A 288 -4.59 9.80 13.40
C LYS A 288 -5.28 11.01 14.02
N GLU A 289 -4.52 12.05 14.38
CA GLU A 289 -5.08 13.30 14.91
C GLU A 289 -5.70 14.13 13.79
N ALA A 290 -5.03 14.25 12.64
CA ALA A 290 -5.54 14.96 11.47
C ALA A 290 -6.79 14.30 10.87
N ALA A 291 -6.89 12.97 10.92
CA ALA A 291 -8.06 12.22 10.47
C ALA A 291 -9.31 12.54 11.30
N LEU A 292 -9.15 12.76 12.61
CA LEU A 292 -10.23 13.19 13.49
C LEU A 292 -10.75 14.57 13.06
N THR A 293 -9.85 15.53 12.84
CA THR A 293 -10.19 16.91 12.45
C THR A 293 -10.82 17.00 11.06
N LEU A 294 -10.49 16.07 10.14
CA LEU A 294 -11.01 16.06 8.78
C LEU A 294 -12.47 15.54 8.69
N ALA A 295 -12.90 14.75 9.66
CA ALA A 295 -14.19 14.06 9.63
C ALA A 295 -15.36 15.01 9.92
N ASP A 296 -16.49 14.76 9.26
CA ASP A 296 -17.74 15.50 9.47
C ASP A 296 -18.46 14.99 10.72
N ASP A 297 -18.41 13.67 10.94
CA ASP A 297 -19.02 13.00 12.09
C ASP A 297 -17.97 12.19 12.83
N VAL A 298 -17.78 12.48 14.11
CA VAL A 298 -16.79 11.81 14.95
C VAL A 298 -17.51 11.01 16.03
N HIS A 299 -17.20 9.71 16.13
CA HIS A 299 -17.74 8.85 17.17
C HIS A 299 -17.27 9.29 18.56
N ASP A 300 -18.14 9.27 19.57
CA ASP A 300 -17.85 9.75 20.94
C ASP A 300 -16.55 9.18 21.51
N LEU A 301 -16.32 7.88 21.31
CA LEU A 301 -15.06 7.23 21.71
C LEU A 301 -13.83 7.86 21.04
N ALA A 302 -13.89 8.18 19.75
CA ALA A 302 -12.78 8.78 19.02
C ALA A 302 -12.58 10.26 19.44
N THR A 303 -13.67 10.99 19.71
CA THR A 303 -13.66 12.34 20.31
C THR A 303 -12.96 12.33 21.66
N ARG A 304 -13.36 11.42 22.57
CA ARG A 304 -12.74 11.25 23.89
C ARG A 304 -11.25 10.93 23.79
N ILE A 305 -10.86 10.05 22.86
CA ILE A 305 -9.45 9.68 22.65
C ILE A 305 -8.64 10.83 22.02
N GLY A 306 -9.29 11.70 21.25
CA GLY A 306 -8.64 12.76 20.48
C GLY A 306 -7.81 12.21 19.31
N ALA A 307 -8.19 11.05 18.76
CA ALA A 307 -7.54 10.43 17.60
C ALA A 307 -8.45 9.40 16.93
N ALA A 308 -8.37 9.29 15.60
CA ALA A 308 -9.11 8.30 14.81
C ALA A 308 -8.13 7.43 14.00
N ASN A 309 -8.31 6.11 14.05
CA ASN A 309 -7.55 5.15 13.24
C ASN A 309 -8.42 4.54 12.11
N THR A 310 -9.68 4.95 11.99
CA THR A 310 -10.65 4.36 11.04
C THR A 310 -11.54 5.46 10.49
N LEU A 311 -11.55 5.61 9.18
CA LEU A 311 -12.39 6.55 8.45
C LEU A 311 -13.35 5.77 7.54
N VAL A 312 -14.60 6.20 7.47
CA VAL A 312 -15.61 5.67 6.55
C VAL A 312 -16.20 6.84 5.75
N PHE A 313 -16.21 6.71 4.42
CA PHE A 313 -16.76 7.69 3.51
C PHE A 313 -18.04 7.15 2.89
N GLU A 314 -19.17 7.74 3.27
CA GLU A 314 -20.51 7.30 2.90
C GLU A 314 -21.39 8.54 2.70
N GLU A 315 -22.18 8.55 1.62
CA GLU A 315 -23.11 9.66 1.31
C GLU A 315 -22.44 11.05 1.29
N GLY A 316 -21.17 11.11 0.87
CA GLY A 316 -20.38 12.35 0.82
C GLY A 316 -19.86 12.84 2.17
N ARG A 317 -20.17 12.14 3.26
CA ARG A 317 -19.71 12.44 4.63
C ARG A 317 -18.59 11.50 5.04
N LEU A 318 -17.63 12.05 5.77
CA LEU A 318 -16.51 11.33 6.34
C LEU A 318 -16.74 11.11 7.83
N ARG A 319 -16.83 9.85 8.25
CA ARG A 319 -17.05 9.44 9.64
C ARG A 319 -15.76 8.90 10.24
N ALA A 320 -15.45 9.25 11.49
CA ALA A 320 -14.24 8.84 12.18
C ALA A 320 -14.51 7.97 13.42
N PHE A 321 -13.75 6.88 13.54
CA PHE A 321 -13.80 5.91 14.63
C PHE A 321 -12.39 5.60 15.16
N ASN A 322 -12.34 4.98 16.35
CA ASN A 322 -11.11 4.49 16.95
C ASN A 322 -11.27 3.01 17.35
N THR A 323 -10.64 2.12 16.59
CA THR A 323 -10.61 0.68 16.85
C THR A 323 -9.35 0.21 17.57
N ASP A 324 -8.31 1.04 17.67
CA ASP A 324 -7.12 0.76 18.48
C ASP A 324 -7.51 0.56 19.96
N TYR A 325 -8.52 1.31 20.44
CA TYR A 325 -9.10 1.14 21.77
C TYR A 325 -9.51 -0.32 22.03
N HIS A 326 -10.27 -0.91 21.11
CA HIS A 326 -10.69 -2.31 21.23
C HIS A 326 -9.50 -3.27 21.12
N GLY A 327 -8.54 -2.94 20.25
CA GLY A 327 -7.27 -3.67 20.10
C GLY A 327 -6.49 -3.82 21.40
N VAL A 328 -6.62 -2.87 22.33
CA VAL A 328 -6.01 -2.96 23.67
C VAL A 328 -6.97 -3.56 24.69
N LEU A 329 -8.23 -3.10 24.69
CA LEU A 329 -9.22 -3.47 25.69
C LEU A 329 -9.44 -4.98 25.75
N GLU A 330 -9.69 -5.62 24.62
CA GLU A 330 -10.08 -7.03 24.59
C GLU A 330 -8.93 -7.96 25.01
N PRO A 331 -7.72 -7.87 24.42
CA PRO A 331 -6.63 -8.77 24.80
C PRO A 331 -6.19 -8.57 26.27
N VAL A 332 -6.14 -7.32 26.75
CA VAL A 332 -5.75 -7.04 28.15
C VAL A 332 -6.81 -7.56 29.11
N ARG A 333 -8.11 -7.34 28.83
CA ARG A 333 -9.20 -7.87 29.65
C ARG A 333 -9.12 -9.40 29.75
N ASP A 334 -8.97 -10.07 28.61
CA ASP A 334 -8.96 -11.53 28.55
C ASP A 334 -7.74 -12.11 29.30
N ALA A 335 -6.55 -11.52 29.12
CA ALA A 335 -5.35 -11.91 29.87
C ALA A 335 -5.51 -11.70 31.38
N ARG A 336 -6.09 -10.58 31.82
CA ARG A 336 -6.33 -10.29 33.24
C ARG A 336 -7.34 -11.25 33.88
N MET A 337 -8.41 -11.60 33.16
CA MET A 337 -9.38 -12.59 33.64
C MET A 337 -8.72 -13.97 33.81
N ALA A 338 -7.92 -14.40 32.83
CA ALA A 338 -7.23 -15.70 32.89
C ALA A 338 -6.20 -15.80 34.03
N SER A 339 -5.54 -14.69 34.36
CA SER A 339 -4.50 -14.61 35.39
C SER A 339 -5.02 -14.22 36.78
N GLN A 340 -6.33 -13.95 36.93
CA GLN A 340 -6.92 -13.36 38.14
C GLN A 340 -6.17 -12.10 38.61
N ALA A 341 -5.67 -11.31 37.65
CA ALA A 341 -4.78 -10.19 37.91
C ALA A 341 -5.45 -9.11 38.76
N ARG A 342 -4.71 -8.61 39.77
CA ARG A 342 -5.19 -7.64 40.75
C ARG A 342 -5.56 -6.29 40.12
N ALA A 343 -6.29 -5.47 40.88
CA ALA A 343 -6.32 -4.02 40.67
C ALA A 343 -4.89 -3.46 40.78
N GLY A 344 -4.58 -2.42 40.02
CA GLY A 344 -3.23 -1.86 40.03
C GLY A 344 -3.04 -0.76 39.00
N GLU A 345 -1.79 -0.34 38.89
CA GLU A 345 -1.37 0.69 37.94
C GLU A 345 -1.22 0.12 36.53
N ALA A 346 -1.68 0.87 35.54
CA ALA A 346 -1.42 0.64 34.11
C ALA A 346 -0.50 1.73 33.58
N VAL A 347 0.54 1.36 32.86
CA VAL A 347 1.49 2.31 32.27
C VAL A 347 1.51 2.17 30.76
N VAL A 348 1.30 3.28 30.05
CA VAL A 348 1.37 3.35 28.60
C VAL A 348 2.61 4.13 28.18
N LEU A 349 3.45 3.52 27.36
CA LEU A 349 4.64 4.15 26.77
C LEU A 349 4.28 4.75 25.41
N GLY A 350 4.49 6.05 25.25
CA GLY A 350 4.11 6.84 24.08
C GLY A 350 3.04 7.87 24.41
N ALA A 351 2.84 8.84 23.51
CA ALA A 351 1.83 9.90 23.67
C ALA A 351 1.08 10.24 22.36
N GLY A 352 1.18 9.37 21.35
CA GLY A 352 0.44 9.49 20.10
C GLY A 352 -0.97 8.90 20.19
N GLY A 353 -1.72 8.91 19.08
CA GLY A 353 -3.10 8.41 19.03
C GLY A 353 -3.29 6.97 19.53
N ALA A 354 -2.33 6.07 19.27
CA ALA A 354 -2.38 4.70 19.76
C ALA A 354 -2.19 4.61 21.29
N ALA A 355 -1.28 5.43 21.86
CA ALA A 355 -1.10 5.53 23.31
C ALA A 355 -2.33 6.12 24.00
N ARG A 356 -2.97 7.13 23.40
CA ARG A 356 -4.23 7.69 23.93
C ARG A 356 -5.35 6.66 23.92
N ALA A 357 -5.48 5.87 22.85
CA ALA A 357 -6.45 4.78 22.76
C ALA A 357 -6.19 3.69 23.82
N ALA A 358 -4.92 3.30 24.03
CA ALA A 358 -4.54 2.36 25.08
C ALA A 358 -4.88 2.89 26.48
N ALA A 359 -4.55 4.15 26.77
CA ALA A 359 -4.81 4.75 28.07
C ALA A 359 -6.32 4.82 28.38
N ALA A 360 -7.13 5.20 27.39
CA ALA A 360 -8.59 5.17 27.52
C ALA A 360 -9.11 3.74 27.80
N ALA A 361 -8.61 2.73 27.08
CA ALA A 361 -9.00 1.33 27.28
C ALA A 361 -8.65 0.82 28.69
N LEU A 362 -7.45 1.12 29.18
CA LEU A 362 -7.00 0.69 30.51
C LEU A 362 -7.76 1.40 31.63
N SER A 363 -8.08 2.69 31.43
CA SER A 363 -8.91 3.46 32.36
C SER A 363 -10.33 2.88 32.45
N ASP A 364 -10.94 2.54 31.32
CA ASP A 364 -12.28 1.91 31.28
C ASP A 364 -12.28 0.48 31.88
N LEU A 365 -11.11 -0.17 31.99
CA LEU A 365 -10.93 -1.42 32.77
C LEU A 365 -10.75 -1.19 34.28
N GLY A 366 -10.86 0.05 34.75
CA GLY A 366 -10.74 0.42 36.16
C GLY A 366 -9.29 0.44 36.68
N LEU A 367 -8.29 0.51 35.80
CA LEU A 367 -6.89 0.59 36.20
C LEU A 367 -6.46 2.04 36.42
N LYS A 368 -5.62 2.28 37.43
CA LYS A 368 -4.99 3.58 37.64
C LYS A 368 -3.98 3.81 36.51
N THR A 369 -4.38 4.57 35.50
CA THR A 369 -3.64 4.65 34.23
C THR A 369 -2.72 5.86 34.19
N ARG A 370 -1.52 5.66 33.64
CA ARG A 370 -0.51 6.70 33.46
C ARG A 370 0.15 6.65 32.09
N ILE A 371 0.36 7.81 31.48
CA ILE A 371 1.05 7.96 30.19
C ILE A 371 2.49 8.42 30.40
N CYS A 372 3.42 7.80 29.68
CA CYS A 372 4.85 8.13 29.68
C CYS A 372 5.30 8.49 28.27
N SER A 373 6.16 9.49 28.13
CA SER A 373 6.79 9.81 26.84
C SER A 373 8.18 10.39 27.07
N ARG A 374 9.09 10.21 26.10
CA ARG A 374 10.40 10.90 26.09
C ARG A 374 10.23 12.43 26.09
N THR A 375 9.12 12.91 25.53
CA THR A 375 8.75 14.33 25.56
C THR A 375 7.68 14.54 26.62
N ALA A 376 8.06 15.07 27.78
CA ALA A 376 7.19 15.24 28.95
C ALA A 376 5.91 16.00 28.61
N ASP A 377 6.01 17.13 27.89
CA ASP A 377 4.86 17.95 27.49
C ASP A 377 3.83 17.16 26.67
N ARG A 378 4.28 16.23 25.82
CA ARG A 378 3.36 15.37 25.05
C ARG A 378 2.62 14.39 25.95
N ALA A 379 3.29 13.81 26.95
CA ALA A 379 2.64 12.93 27.93
C ALA A 379 1.61 13.70 28.76
N ILE A 380 1.97 14.89 29.25
CA ILE A 380 1.07 15.76 30.03
C ILE A 380 -0.17 16.13 29.22
N ALA A 381 0.00 16.59 27.98
CA ALA A 381 -1.12 16.95 27.11
C ALA A 381 -2.04 15.75 26.82
N ALA A 382 -1.47 14.59 26.48
CA ALA A 382 -2.24 13.37 26.22
C ALA A 382 -2.98 12.86 27.46
N ALA A 383 -2.35 12.92 28.63
CA ALA A 383 -2.93 12.46 29.89
C ALA A 383 -4.08 13.39 30.35
N SER A 384 -3.85 14.70 30.29
CA SER A 384 -4.84 15.73 30.64
C SER A 384 -6.11 15.60 29.80
N ALA A 385 -5.97 15.38 28.49
CA ALA A 385 -7.12 15.19 27.58
C ALA A 385 -8.00 13.99 27.95
N LEU A 386 -7.45 12.98 28.61
CA LEU A 386 -8.15 11.76 29.03
C LEU A 386 -8.51 11.73 30.51
N GLY A 387 -8.08 12.71 31.30
CA GLY A 387 -8.25 12.69 32.76
C GLY A 387 -7.43 11.61 33.46
N VAL A 388 -6.28 11.21 32.89
CA VAL A 388 -5.34 10.23 33.48
C VAL A 388 -4.04 10.90 33.93
N GLU A 389 -3.15 10.17 34.61
CA GLU A 389 -1.88 10.73 35.06
C GLU A 389 -0.81 10.73 33.95
N ALA A 390 0.11 11.69 33.99
CA ALA A 390 1.37 11.62 33.24
C ALA A 390 2.52 11.37 34.22
N GLY A 391 3.56 10.65 33.80
CA GLY A 391 4.74 10.47 34.65
C GLY A 391 5.93 9.80 33.98
N PRO A 392 6.97 9.46 34.76
CA PRO A 392 8.23 8.93 34.25
C PRO A 392 8.09 7.47 33.80
N VAL A 393 9.03 6.99 33.00
CA VAL A 393 9.14 5.56 32.68
C VAL A 393 9.18 4.74 33.99
N PRO A 394 8.42 3.64 34.11
CA PRO A 394 8.35 2.87 35.35
C PRO A 394 9.71 2.20 35.65
N THR A 395 10.06 2.14 36.93
CA THR A 395 11.26 1.44 37.42
C THR A 395 10.94 0.11 38.10
N GLU A 396 9.68 -0.11 38.43
CA GLU A 396 9.13 -1.34 39.04
C GLU A 396 7.96 -1.84 38.19
N PRO A 397 7.57 -3.13 38.28
CA PRO A 397 6.56 -3.69 37.40
C PRO A 397 5.15 -3.15 37.70
N PRO A 398 4.51 -2.38 36.78
CA PRO A 398 3.08 -2.10 36.88
C PRO A 398 2.25 -3.38 36.66
N ALA A 399 0.96 -3.34 36.99
CA ALA A 399 0.06 -4.46 36.72
C ALA A 399 -0.14 -4.69 35.21
N VAL A 400 -0.19 -3.59 34.44
CA VAL A 400 -0.22 -3.63 32.97
C VAL A 400 0.78 -2.64 32.40
N LEU A 401 1.60 -3.09 31.45
CA LEU A 401 2.50 -2.25 30.66
C LEU A 401 2.10 -2.33 29.18
N VAL A 402 1.93 -1.19 28.52
CA VAL A 402 1.64 -1.13 27.08
C VAL A 402 2.72 -0.34 26.36
N ASN A 403 3.43 -0.97 25.42
CA ASN A 403 4.33 -0.27 24.50
C ASN A 403 3.54 0.20 23.27
N ALA A 404 3.30 1.50 23.19
CA ALA A 404 2.72 2.18 22.02
C ALA A 404 3.77 3.07 21.31
N THR A 405 5.06 2.81 21.53
CA THR A 405 6.17 3.49 20.86
C THR A 405 6.74 2.64 19.72
N PRO A 406 7.54 3.21 18.80
CA PRO A 406 8.23 2.43 17.78
C PRO A 406 9.42 1.59 18.28
N VAL A 407 9.79 1.68 19.55
CA VAL A 407 10.93 0.93 20.14
C VAL A 407 10.58 -0.56 20.17
N GLY A 408 11.49 -1.41 19.71
CA GLY A 408 11.27 -2.84 19.52
C GLY A 408 10.62 -3.20 18.17
N GLY A 409 10.22 -2.21 17.37
CA GLY A 409 9.67 -2.40 16.02
C GLY A 409 10.73 -2.26 14.92
N LEU A 410 10.29 -2.23 13.65
CA LEU A 410 11.15 -2.19 12.45
C LEU A 410 12.29 -1.14 12.47
N ARG A 411 12.13 -0.01 13.17
CA ARG A 411 13.15 1.07 13.21
C ARG A 411 14.16 0.92 14.34
N ASP A 412 13.83 0.13 15.35
CA ASP A 412 14.64 -0.08 16.55
C ASP A 412 14.38 -1.51 17.05
N PRO A 413 14.74 -2.53 16.25
CA PRO A 413 14.31 -3.92 16.47
C PRO A 413 14.90 -4.54 17.74
N ASP A 414 16.01 -3.98 18.24
CA ASP A 414 16.71 -4.46 19.43
C ASP A 414 16.35 -3.68 20.70
N GLY A 415 15.58 -2.60 20.56
CA GLY A 415 15.25 -1.70 21.66
C GLY A 415 14.25 -2.31 22.66
N ILE A 416 14.46 -2.01 23.95
CA ILE A 416 13.50 -2.25 25.03
C ILE A 416 13.16 -0.89 25.67
N PRO A 417 11.88 -0.49 25.77
CA PRO A 417 11.52 0.86 26.19
C PRO A 417 11.52 1.07 27.71
N VAL A 418 11.88 0.06 28.50
CA VAL A 418 11.88 0.05 29.97
C VAL A 418 13.11 -0.69 30.52
N PRO A 419 13.57 -0.38 31.74
CA PRO A 419 14.58 -1.18 32.41
C PRO A 419 14.04 -2.57 32.79
N ALA A 420 14.92 -3.56 32.92
CA ALA A 420 14.55 -4.92 33.33
C ALA A 420 13.81 -4.98 34.67
N SER A 421 14.09 -4.06 35.59
CA SER A 421 13.41 -3.95 36.89
C SER A 421 11.92 -3.59 36.77
N ALA A 422 11.47 -3.06 35.64
CA ALA A 422 10.07 -2.76 35.37
C ALA A 422 9.27 -3.98 34.84
N LEU A 423 9.90 -5.15 34.79
CA LEU A 423 9.30 -6.41 34.35
C LEU A 423 9.30 -7.41 35.49
N GLY A 424 8.21 -8.15 35.66
CA GLY A 424 8.08 -9.08 36.78
C GLY A 424 6.88 -10.03 36.69
N PRO A 425 6.77 -10.95 37.67
CA PRO A 425 5.80 -12.02 37.63
C PRO A 425 4.36 -11.50 37.73
N GLY A 426 3.47 -12.05 36.91
CA GLY A 426 2.03 -11.72 36.92
C GLY A 426 1.66 -10.37 36.30
N GLN A 427 2.63 -9.61 35.79
CA GLN A 427 2.40 -8.42 34.98
C GLN A 427 1.85 -8.80 33.60
N VAL A 428 0.91 -8.02 33.07
CA VAL A 428 0.51 -8.11 31.65
C VAL A 428 1.29 -7.08 30.83
N VAL A 429 1.98 -7.52 29.78
CA VAL A 429 2.73 -6.65 28.87
C VAL A 429 2.14 -6.76 27.47
N LEU A 430 1.63 -5.66 26.92
CA LEU A 430 1.14 -5.58 25.54
C LEU A 430 2.11 -4.78 24.68
N GLU A 431 2.52 -5.38 23.56
CA GLU A 431 3.31 -4.74 22.52
C GLU A 431 2.40 -4.36 21.34
N MET A 432 2.45 -3.11 20.87
CA MET A 432 1.70 -2.69 19.68
C MET A 432 2.47 -2.92 18.38
N ASN A 433 3.80 -3.04 18.45
CA ASN A 433 4.60 -3.43 17.30
C ASN A 433 4.33 -4.92 16.97
N TYR A 434 4.06 -5.21 15.71
CA TYR A 434 3.81 -6.58 15.22
C TYR A 434 4.92 -7.09 14.30
N LEU A 435 5.95 -6.27 14.05
CA LEU A 435 7.14 -6.61 13.29
C LEU A 435 8.39 -6.11 14.02
N PRO A 436 9.27 -7.00 14.51
CA PRO A 436 9.17 -8.48 14.46
C PRO A 436 8.01 -9.04 15.31
N ALA A 437 7.61 -10.29 15.05
CA ALA A 437 6.55 -10.97 15.79
C ALA A 437 6.90 -11.19 17.28
N ASP A 438 8.18 -11.46 17.56
CA ASP A 438 8.72 -11.63 18.90
C ASP A 438 9.71 -10.48 19.17
N THR A 439 9.25 -9.43 19.86
CA THR A 439 10.08 -8.26 20.18
C THR A 439 10.95 -8.52 21.43
N PRO A 440 12.05 -7.78 21.60
CA PRO A 440 12.87 -7.86 22.82
C PRO A 440 12.05 -7.63 24.11
N LEU A 441 11.08 -6.72 24.10
CA LEU A 441 10.18 -6.48 25.22
C LEU A 441 9.34 -7.72 25.57
N LEU A 442 8.75 -8.39 24.56
CA LEU A 442 7.93 -9.58 24.79
C LEU A 442 8.77 -10.74 25.34
N ARG A 443 9.99 -10.94 24.84
CA ARG A 443 10.93 -11.93 25.40
C ARG A 443 11.25 -11.64 26.86
N ALA A 444 11.70 -10.42 27.15
CA ALA A 444 12.06 -10.01 28.50
C ALA A 444 10.87 -10.12 29.48
N ALA A 445 9.66 -9.79 29.03
CA ALA A 445 8.44 -9.95 29.83
C ALA A 445 8.17 -11.42 30.19
N ARG A 446 8.31 -12.34 29.24
CA ARG A 446 8.13 -13.79 29.49
C ARG A 446 9.21 -14.33 30.42
N GLU A 447 10.46 -13.94 30.21
CA GLU A 447 11.60 -14.32 31.07
C GLU A 447 11.43 -13.84 32.52
N ALA A 448 10.81 -12.68 32.72
CA ALA A 448 10.48 -12.14 34.04
C ALA A 448 9.22 -12.76 34.68
N GLY A 449 8.57 -13.74 34.02
CA GLY A 449 7.35 -14.39 34.51
C GLY A 449 6.05 -13.61 34.25
N GLY A 450 6.09 -12.62 33.35
CA GLY A 450 4.93 -11.85 32.91
C GLY A 450 4.14 -12.53 31.78
N VAL A 451 2.93 -12.03 31.54
CA VAL A 451 2.05 -12.44 30.44
C VAL A 451 2.26 -11.49 29.27
N ALA A 452 2.80 -11.99 28.16
CA ALA A 452 3.11 -11.21 26.98
C ALA A 452 1.97 -11.31 25.92
N ILE A 453 1.42 -10.17 25.54
CA ILE A 453 0.44 -10.00 24.46
C ILE A 453 1.15 -9.33 23.28
N ASP A 454 1.21 -10.05 22.15
CA ASP A 454 1.90 -9.56 20.96
C ASP A 454 1.05 -8.57 20.13
N GLY A 455 1.73 -7.84 19.23
CA GLY A 455 1.08 -6.88 18.35
C GLY A 455 0.12 -7.51 17.35
N ALA A 456 0.26 -8.81 17.05
CA ALA A 456 -0.67 -9.52 16.18
C ALA A 456 -2.05 -9.69 16.84
N ALA A 457 -2.11 -9.96 18.15
CA ALA A 457 -3.36 -10.03 18.91
C ALA A 457 -4.10 -8.68 18.88
N MET A 458 -3.38 -7.58 19.15
CA MET A 458 -3.92 -6.22 19.06
C MET A 458 -4.39 -5.89 17.63
N PHE A 459 -3.54 -6.17 16.62
CA PHE A 459 -3.85 -5.93 15.20
C PHE A 459 -5.11 -6.70 14.77
N SER A 460 -5.25 -7.96 15.18
CA SER A 460 -6.40 -8.80 14.81
C SER A 460 -7.71 -8.21 15.33
N VAL A 461 -7.72 -7.76 16.59
CA VAL A 461 -8.93 -7.15 17.18
C VAL A 461 -9.26 -5.83 16.48
N GLN A 462 -8.30 -4.90 16.32
CA GLN A 462 -8.61 -3.62 15.66
C GLN A 462 -9.05 -3.80 14.19
N ALA A 463 -8.49 -4.80 13.48
CA ALA A 463 -8.86 -5.12 12.10
C ALA A 463 -10.28 -5.69 12.02
N ARG A 464 -10.67 -6.53 12.98
CA ARG A 464 -12.03 -7.06 13.10
C ARG A 464 -13.07 -5.95 13.28
N HIS A 465 -12.78 -4.98 14.14
CA HIS A 465 -13.64 -3.80 14.31
C HIS A 465 -13.66 -2.91 13.06
N GLN A 466 -12.52 -2.74 12.37
CA GLN A 466 -12.47 -2.02 11.09
C GLN A 466 -13.31 -2.70 10.01
N LEU A 467 -13.24 -4.03 9.89
CA LEU A 467 -14.07 -4.78 8.92
C LEU A 467 -15.56 -4.53 9.13
N HIS A 468 -16.02 -4.46 10.38
CA HIS A 468 -17.41 -4.15 10.69
C HIS A 468 -17.82 -2.76 10.17
N HIS A 469 -16.92 -1.78 10.23
CA HIS A 469 -17.16 -0.44 9.68
C HIS A 469 -17.03 -0.38 8.14
N PHE A 470 -16.13 -1.17 7.57
CA PHE A 470 -15.88 -1.16 6.13
C PHE A 470 -16.93 -1.91 5.33
N TRP A 471 -17.45 -3.01 5.88
CA TRP A 471 -18.42 -3.84 5.17
C TRP A 471 -19.47 -4.42 6.11
N ALA A 472 -20.68 -3.89 6.01
CA ALA A 472 -21.83 -4.40 6.73
C ALA A 472 -22.21 -5.82 6.25
N GLY A 473 -22.64 -6.66 7.18
CA GLY A 473 -23.14 -8.01 6.88
C GLY A 473 -22.08 -9.13 6.85
N LEU A 474 -20.81 -8.83 7.12
CA LEU A 474 -19.84 -9.88 7.40
C LEU A 474 -20.16 -10.54 8.76
N PRO A 475 -20.05 -11.88 8.88
CA PRO A 475 -20.16 -12.56 10.17
C PRO A 475 -18.98 -12.19 11.07
N ASP A 476 -19.01 -12.62 12.34
CA ASP A 476 -17.82 -12.49 13.20
C ASP A 476 -16.70 -13.39 12.67
N LEU A 477 -15.62 -12.77 12.19
CA LEU A 477 -14.47 -13.42 11.56
C LEU A 477 -13.27 -13.58 12.51
N LYS A 478 -13.48 -13.52 13.83
CA LYS A 478 -12.39 -13.53 14.82
C LYS A 478 -11.26 -14.52 14.51
N GLY A 479 -11.57 -15.82 14.40
CA GLY A 479 -10.56 -16.86 14.16
C GLY A 479 -9.84 -16.73 12.81
N GLU A 480 -10.58 -16.41 11.74
CA GLU A 480 -10.00 -16.24 10.40
C GLU A 480 -9.09 -15.01 10.32
N ILE A 481 -9.46 -13.91 10.99
CA ILE A 481 -8.62 -12.71 11.06
C ILE A 481 -7.34 -13.01 11.82
N GLU A 482 -7.42 -13.65 12.99
CA GLU A 482 -6.26 -14.02 13.79
C GLU A 482 -5.28 -14.89 13.00
N GLU A 483 -5.78 -15.93 12.31
CA GLU A 483 -4.98 -16.79 11.42
C GLU A 483 -4.35 -16.00 10.27
N THR A 484 -5.14 -15.15 9.61
CA THR A 484 -4.68 -14.36 8.45
C THR A 484 -3.62 -13.35 8.84
N VAL A 485 -3.74 -12.71 10.01
CA VAL A 485 -2.77 -11.75 10.52
C VAL A 485 -1.44 -12.43 10.84
N ARG A 486 -1.48 -13.59 11.51
CA ARG A 486 -0.28 -14.40 11.80
C ARG A 486 0.43 -14.79 10.52
N TRP A 487 -0.32 -15.35 9.56
CA TRP A 487 0.21 -15.70 8.24
C TRP A 487 0.84 -14.49 7.54
N ALA A 488 0.17 -13.33 7.54
CA ALA A 488 0.70 -12.13 6.88
C ALA A 488 2.01 -11.63 7.50
N ILE A 489 2.14 -11.73 8.82
CA ILE A 489 3.39 -11.39 9.54
C ILE A 489 4.52 -12.35 9.15
N GLU A 490 4.26 -13.65 9.06
CA GLU A 490 5.24 -14.66 8.65
C GLU A 490 5.71 -14.47 7.20
N GLN A 491 4.78 -14.16 6.28
CA GLN A 491 5.13 -13.84 4.89
C GLN A 491 6.06 -12.63 4.82
N ARG A 492 5.77 -11.59 5.61
CA ARG A 492 6.56 -10.36 5.64
C ARG A 492 7.94 -10.55 6.28
N ALA A 493 8.10 -11.51 7.18
CA ALA A 493 9.40 -11.86 7.75
C ALA A 493 10.27 -12.68 6.77
N SER A 494 9.64 -13.32 5.77
CA SER A 494 10.30 -14.17 4.76
C SER A 494 10.65 -13.43 3.46
N SER A 495 10.07 -12.23 3.26
CA SER A 495 10.31 -11.33 2.12
C SER A 495 11.38 -10.30 2.43
#